data_AF-A0A1W4X6C5-F1
#
_entry.id   AF-A0A1W4X6C5-F1
#
_cell.length_a   1.000
_cell.length_b   1.000
_cell.length_c   1.000
_cell.angle_alpha   90.00
_cell.angle_beta   90.00
_cell.angle_gamma   90.00
#
_symmetry.space_group_name_H-M   'P 1'
#
loop_
_entity.id
_entity.type
_entity.pdbx_description
1 polymer ?
#
loop_
_entity_poly.entity_id
_entity_poly.type
_entity_poly.pdbx_seq_one_letter_code
_entity_poly.pdbx_strand_id
1 'polypeptide(L)'
;MAKPPPRSIITMIITNFVNSLKPKKTSGNFKGIDYMGNNYYEIPADPSIGKRQDKRWFVPQNSENFEDVPPEWDSWLRGRRKEPPTEEEIMKNLAIIEIKRKNAIEVEKKAGKPSQMITGYESFPKRPEYEIFPGEHSDKGSTK
;
A
#
# COMPACT_ATOMS: atom_id res chain seq x y z
N MET A 1 24.03 -44.31 18.74
CA MET A 1 24.12 -42.83 18.77
C MET A 1 23.84 -42.38 20.20
N ALA A 2 24.77 -41.71 20.86
CA ALA A 2 24.62 -41.27 22.25
C ALA A 2 23.59 -40.13 22.34
N LYS A 3 22.65 -40.22 23.28
CA LYS A 3 21.73 -39.11 23.58
C LYS A 3 22.55 -37.97 24.17
N PRO A 4 22.37 -36.71 23.71
CA PRO A 4 23.09 -35.58 24.29
C PRO A 4 22.79 -35.50 25.80
N PRO A 5 23.79 -35.14 26.63
CA PRO A 5 23.61 -35.10 28.09
C PRO A 5 22.52 -34.09 28.47
N PRO A 6 21.76 -34.34 29.56
CA PRO A 6 20.73 -33.42 30.02
C PRO A 6 21.37 -32.07 30.34
N ARG A 7 20.92 -31.01 29.64
CA ARG A 7 21.45 -29.66 29.84
C ARG A 7 21.19 -29.23 31.28
N SER A 8 22.25 -28.87 32.00
CA SER A 8 22.19 -28.39 33.39
C SER A 8 21.26 -27.17 33.51
N ILE A 9 20.39 -27.14 34.53
CA ILE A 9 19.48 -26.03 34.82
C ILE A 9 20.27 -24.72 34.98
N ILE A 10 21.44 -24.77 35.60
CA ILE A 10 22.30 -23.61 35.82
C ILE A 10 22.82 -23.06 34.49
N THR A 11 23.22 -23.94 33.56
CA THR A 11 23.67 -23.49 32.24
C THR A 11 22.53 -22.90 31.43
N MET A 12 21.30 -23.38 31.61
CA MET A 12 20.11 -22.77 31.00
C MET A 12 19.82 -21.37 31.54
N ILE A 13 19.93 -21.16 32.86
CA ILE A 13 19.74 -19.84 33.48
C ILE A 13 20.81 -18.85 33.00
N ILE A 14 22.08 -19.25 33.00
CA ILE A 14 23.19 -18.39 32.55
C ILE A 14 23.08 -18.08 31.06
N THR A 15 22.77 -19.07 30.22
CA THR A 15 22.63 -18.84 28.77
C THR A 15 21.45 -17.91 28.46
N ASN A 16 20.33 -18.04 29.16
CA ASN A 16 19.20 -17.13 29.04
C ASN A 16 19.55 -15.70 29.50
N PHE A 17 20.29 -15.54 30.59
CA PHE A 17 20.75 -14.24 31.09
C PHE A 17 21.75 -13.55 30.15
N VAL A 18 22.72 -14.29 29.61
CA VAL A 18 23.65 -13.74 28.61
C VAL A 18 22.90 -13.37 27.33
N ASN A 19 21.90 -14.16 26.93
CA ASN A 19 21.08 -13.85 25.77
C ASN A 19 20.18 -12.62 25.98
N SER A 20 19.75 -12.30 27.20
CA SER A 20 18.95 -11.11 27.48
C SER A 20 19.75 -9.81 27.37
N LEU A 21 21.07 -9.87 27.54
CA LEU A 21 21.98 -8.74 27.41
C LEU A 21 22.49 -8.51 25.98
N LYS A 22 22.21 -9.42 25.04
CA LYS A 22 22.62 -9.25 23.64
C LYS A 22 21.79 -8.13 22.97
N PRO A 23 22.44 -7.12 22.35
CA PRO A 23 21.72 -6.07 21.65
C PRO A 23 20.90 -6.65 20.50
N LYS A 24 19.65 -6.17 20.36
CA LYS A 24 18.79 -6.58 19.24
C LYS A 24 19.40 -6.10 17.93
N LYS A 25 19.42 -6.95 16.90
CA LYS A 25 19.69 -6.51 15.52
C LYS A 25 18.64 -5.45 15.13
N THR A 26 19.08 -4.20 15.00
CA THR A 26 18.30 -3.09 14.46
C THR A 26 18.47 -2.96 12.95
N SER A 27 19.54 -3.54 12.38
CA SER A 27 19.77 -3.59 10.94
C SER A 27 18.82 -4.60 10.29
N GLY A 28 18.02 -4.13 9.34
CA GLY A 28 17.22 -4.98 8.46
C GLY A 28 18.04 -5.49 7.29
N ASN A 29 17.58 -6.58 6.68
CA ASN A 29 18.09 -7.08 5.41
C ASN A 29 17.64 -6.12 4.30
N PHE A 30 18.56 -5.64 3.49
CA PHE A 30 18.24 -4.84 2.31
C PHE A 30 17.48 -5.68 1.29
N LYS A 31 16.39 -5.12 0.75
CA LYS A 31 15.49 -5.82 -0.18
C LYS A 31 15.45 -5.21 -1.57
N GLY A 32 15.65 -3.90 -1.69
CA GLY A 32 15.67 -3.23 -2.98
C GLY A 32 15.50 -1.73 -2.85
N ILE A 33 15.51 -1.09 -4.03
CA ILE A 33 15.30 0.33 -4.21
C ILE A 33 14.11 0.49 -5.16
N ASP A 34 13.26 1.49 -4.92
CA ASP A 34 12.23 1.86 -5.88
C ASP A 34 12.73 2.82 -6.96
N TYR A 35 11.87 3.18 -7.91
CA TYR A 35 12.18 4.18 -8.93
C TYR A 35 12.34 5.61 -8.39
N MET A 36 12.02 5.83 -7.11
CA MET A 36 12.13 7.12 -6.42
C MET A 36 13.42 7.23 -5.59
N GLY A 37 14.20 6.15 -5.49
CA GLY A 37 15.44 6.08 -4.72
C GLY A 37 15.26 5.71 -3.24
N ASN A 38 14.07 5.29 -2.81
CA ASN A 38 13.81 4.83 -1.45
C ASN A 38 14.40 3.43 -1.22
N ASN A 39 15.10 3.24 -0.11
CA ASN A 39 15.73 1.96 0.24
C ASN A 39 14.83 1.15 1.17
N TYR A 40 14.54 -0.10 0.82
CA TYR A 40 13.63 -0.98 1.56
C TYR A 40 14.36 -2.07 2.34
N TYR A 41 13.88 -2.31 3.57
CA TYR A 41 14.49 -3.25 4.51
C TYR A 41 13.46 -4.16 5.18
N GLU A 42 13.90 -5.38 5.52
CA GLU A 42 13.09 -6.37 6.24
C GLU A 42 13.87 -7.08 7.34
N ILE A 43 13.25 -7.27 8.50
CA ILE A 43 13.66 -8.25 9.50
C ILE A 43 12.64 -9.39 9.48
N PRO A 44 13.05 -10.63 9.15
CA PRO A 44 12.14 -11.77 9.14
C PRO A 44 11.63 -12.08 10.55
N ALA A 45 10.46 -12.71 10.62
CA ALA A 45 9.90 -13.26 11.84
C ALA A 45 10.88 -14.26 12.48
N ASP A 46 11.00 -14.18 13.81
CA ASP A 46 11.77 -15.12 14.63
C ASP A 46 10.82 -15.67 15.70
N PRO A 47 10.15 -16.81 15.43
CA PRO A 47 9.23 -17.42 16.37
C PRO A 47 9.90 -17.81 17.71
N SER A 48 11.22 -18.06 17.71
CA SER A 48 11.95 -18.46 18.92
C SER A 48 12.04 -17.33 19.94
N ILE A 49 12.02 -16.08 19.47
CA ILE A 49 12.04 -14.85 20.28
C ILE A 49 10.62 -14.25 20.42
N GLY A 50 9.58 -14.96 19.96
CA GLY A 50 8.20 -14.49 19.99
C GLY A 50 7.86 -13.42 18.94
N LYS A 51 8.74 -13.17 17.96
CA LYS A 51 8.47 -12.28 16.83
C LYS A 51 7.68 -13.05 15.77
N ARG A 52 6.36 -12.86 15.76
CA ARG A 52 5.45 -13.59 14.85
C ARG A 52 5.35 -12.99 13.44
N GLN A 53 5.71 -11.71 13.28
CA GLN A 53 5.57 -10.99 12.01
C GLN A 53 6.90 -10.38 11.57
N ASP A 54 7.07 -10.31 10.25
CA ASP A 54 8.18 -9.60 9.63
C ASP A 54 8.05 -8.10 9.92
N LYS A 55 9.16 -7.44 10.23
CA LYS A 55 9.20 -5.98 10.34
C LYS A 55 9.76 -5.42 9.06
N ARG A 56 9.00 -4.57 8.38
CA ARG A 56 9.36 -3.95 7.11
C ARG A 56 9.34 -2.43 7.27
N TRP A 57 10.32 -1.76 6.71
CA TRP A 57 10.41 -0.31 6.68
C TRP A 57 11.21 0.15 5.47
N PHE A 58 11.17 1.45 5.19
CA PHE A 58 11.99 2.07 4.17
C PHE A 58 12.73 3.27 4.74
N VAL A 59 13.78 3.67 4.06
CA VAL A 59 14.53 4.91 4.30
C VAL A 59 14.38 5.75 3.04
N PRO A 60 13.72 6.93 3.11
CA PRO A 60 13.57 7.77 1.94
C PRO A 60 14.92 8.36 1.53
N GLN A 61 15.09 8.64 0.23
CA GLN A 61 16.28 9.33 -0.26
C GLN A 61 16.34 10.78 0.26
N ASN A 62 15.19 11.47 0.25
CA ASN A 62 15.02 12.82 0.78
C ASN A 62 14.17 12.77 2.05
N SER A 63 14.65 13.37 3.14
CA SER A 63 13.97 13.36 4.45
C SER A 63 12.63 14.11 4.48
N GLU A 64 12.26 14.84 3.43
CA GLU A 64 10.97 15.54 3.36
C GLU A 64 9.88 14.69 2.69
N ASN A 65 10.27 13.67 1.92
CA ASN A 65 9.35 12.89 1.08
C ASN A 65 8.98 11.55 1.73
N PHE A 66 8.39 11.60 2.93
CA PHE A 66 7.94 10.38 3.63
C PHE A 66 6.61 9.83 3.10
N GLU A 67 5.84 10.62 2.36
CA GLU A 67 4.48 10.27 1.93
C GLU A 67 4.45 9.54 0.57
N ASP A 68 5.47 9.74 -0.27
CA ASP A 68 5.48 9.21 -1.63
C ASP A 68 6.11 7.80 -1.67
N VAL A 69 5.25 6.79 -1.49
CA VAL A 69 5.62 5.37 -1.63
C VAL A 69 4.87 4.75 -2.82
N PRO A 70 5.57 4.07 -3.74
CA PRO A 70 4.91 3.37 -4.84
C PRO A 70 3.90 2.31 -4.35
N PRO A 71 2.75 2.12 -5.03
CA PRO A 71 1.70 1.19 -4.59
C PRO A 71 2.17 -0.26 -4.40
N GLU A 72 3.14 -0.69 -5.20
CA GLU A 72 3.74 -2.01 -5.17
C GLU A 72 4.49 -2.24 -3.85
N TRP A 73 5.30 -1.25 -3.47
CA TRP A 73 6.09 -1.23 -2.26
C TRP A 73 5.23 -1.00 -1.01
N ASP A 74 4.20 -0.15 -1.08
CA ASP A 74 3.22 0.02 0.01
C ASP A 74 2.53 -1.30 0.36
N SER A 75 2.16 -2.09 -0.65
CA SER A 75 1.55 -3.40 -0.46
C SER A 75 2.50 -4.40 0.21
N TRP A 76 3.79 -4.34 -0.09
CA TRP A 76 4.79 -5.15 0.58
C TRP A 76 5.06 -4.67 2.01
N LEU A 77 5.21 -3.36 2.25
CA LEU A 77 5.40 -2.78 3.58
C LEU A 77 4.27 -3.15 4.54
N ARG A 78 3.02 -3.14 4.07
CA ARG A 78 1.83 -3.49 4.86
C ARG A 78 1.62 -5.00 5.05
N GLY A 79 2.52 -5.85 4.56
CA GLY A 79 2.39 -7.30 4.71
C GLY A 79 1.36 -7.95 3.79
N ARG A 80 0.75 -7.22 2.84
CA ARG A 80 -0.20 -7.80 1.87
C ARG A 80 0.52 -8.72 0.89
N ARG A 81 1.75 -8.37 0.50
CA ARG A 81 2.65 -9.20 -0.33
C ARG A 81 3.72 -9.84 0.55
N LYS A 82 4.10 -11.09 0.25
CA LYS A 82 5.23 -11.75 0.93
C LYS A 82 6.56 -11.33 0.34
N GLU A 83 6.64 -11.29 -0.98
CA GLU A 83 7.84 -10.95 -1.74
C GLU A 83 7.83 -9.47 -2.15
N PRO A 84 9.01 -8.83 -2.20
CA PRO A 84 9.12 -7.47 -2.72
C PRO A 84 8.78 -7.45 -4.22
N PRO A 85 8.34 -6.31 -4.76
CA PRO A 85 8.01 -6.19 -6.18
C PRO A 85 9.26 -6.35 -7.06
N THR A 86 9.08 -6.97 -8.22
CA THR A 86 10.13 -7.11 -9.24
C THR A 86 10.20 -5.89 -10.16
N GLU A 87 11.37 -5.63 -10.72
CA GLU A 87 11.60 -4.50 -11.66
C GLU A 87 10.66 -4.56 -12.87
N GLU A 88 10.44 -5.75 -13.43
CA GLU A 88 9.52 -5.97 -14.55
C GLU A 88 8.06 -5.61 -14.20
N GLU A 89 7.62 -5.94 -12.98
CA GLU A 89 6.27 -5.59 -12.50
C GLU A 89 6.12 -4.07 -12.39
N ILE A 90 7.13 -3.40 -11.83
CA ILE A 90 7.17 -1.95 -11.66
C ILE A 90 7.08 -1.28 -13.04
N MET A 91 7.91 -1.69 -14.01
CA MET A 91 7.88 -1.12 -15.37
C MET A 91 6.52 -1.30 -16.04
N LYS A 92 5.92 -2.48 -15.91
CA LYS A 92 4.59 -2.76 -16.47
C LYS A 92 3.52 -1.87 -15.85
N ASN A 93 3.56 -1.68 -14.54
CA ASN A 93 2.58 -0.83 -13.85
C ASN A 93 2.74 0.65 -14.21
N LEU A 94 3.97 1.13 -14.35
CA LEU A 94 4.25 2.48 -14.84
C LEU A 94 3.66 2.70 -16.25
N ALA A 95 3.85 1.75 -17.17
CA ALA A 95 3.24 1.83 -18.50
C ALA A 95 1.71 1.88 -18.44
N ILE A 96 1.08 1.10 -17.54
CA ILE A 96 -0.37 1.14 -17.33
C ILE A 96 -0.83 2.50 -16.78
N ILE A 97 -0.08 3.09 -15.85
CA ILE A 97 -0.38 4.42 -15.29
C ILE A 97 -0.35 5.48 -16.40
N GLU A 98 0.65 5.45 -17.27
CA GLU A 98 0.75 6.38 -18.40
C GLU A 98 -0.41 6.24 -19.40
N ILE A 99 -0.78 4.99 -19.72
CA ILE A 99 -1.93 4.72 -20.62
C ILE A 99 -3.21 5.25 -19.99
N LYS A 100 -3.46 4.96 -18.71
CA LYS A 100 -4.63 5.46 -17.99
C LYS A 100 -4.68 6.98 -17.97
N ARG A 101 -3.53 7.63 -17.77
CA ARG A 101 -3.43 9.10 -17.81
C ARG A 101 -3.82 9.66 -19.17
N LYS A 102 -3.35 9.07 -20.28
CA LYS A 102 -3.72 9.48 -21.64
C LYS A 102 -5.22 9.27 -21.89
N ASN A 103 -5.73 8.10 -21.54
CA ASN A 103 -7.15 7.78 -21.70
C ASN A 103 -8.04 8.72 -20.88
N ALA A 104 -7.65 9.05 -19.65
CA ALA A 104 -8.39 10.01 -18.82
C ALA A 104 -8.47 11.39 -19.48
N ILE A 105 -7.36 11.90 -20.02
CA ILE A 105 -7.34 13.18 -20.74
C ILE A 105 -8.23 13.14 -21.99
N GLU A 106 -8.22 12.03 -22.74
CA GLU A 106 -9.09 11.86 -23.90
C GLU A 106 -10.58 11.79 -23.54
N VAL A 107 -10.91 11.08 -22.46
CA VAL A 107 -12.27 10.99 -21.94
C VAL A 107 -12.72 12.35 -21.44
N GLU A 108 -11.88 13.11 -20.74
CA GLU A 108 -12.20 14.48 -20.29
C GLU A 108 -12.38 15.46 -21.46
N LYS A 109 -11.67 15.27 -22.57
CA LYS A 109 -11.89 16.07 -23.79
C LYS A 109 -13.19 15.71 -24.50
N LYS A 110 -13.58 14.43 -24.49
CA LYS A 110 -14.80 13.92 -25.15
C LYS A 110 -16.05 14.14 -24.30
N ALA A 111 -15.95 13.87 -23.01
CA ALA A 111 -17.00 14.11 -22.03
C ALA A 111 -17.01 15.61 -21.75
N GLY A 112 -18.05 16.30 -22.21
CA GLY A 112 -18.31 17.67 -21.77
C GLY A 112 -18.37 17.77 -20.24
N LYS A 113 -18.30 19.00 -19.71
CA LYS A 113 -18.45 19.23 -18.26
C LYS A 113 -19.73 18.54 -17.78
N PRO A 114 -19.69 17.72 -16.70
CA PRO A 114 -20.91 17.13 -16.17
C PRO A 114 -21.89 18.26 -15.82
N SER A 115 -23.19 18.00 -15.99
CA SER A 115 -24.20 18.97 -15.59
C SER A 115 -24.00 19.36 -14.12
N GLN A 116 -24.28 20.62 -13.82
CA GLN A 116 -24.21 21.11 -12.45
C GLN A 116 -25.26 20.39 -11.62
N MET A 117 -24.82 19.75 -10.53
CA MET A 117 -25.73 19.12 -9.58
C MET A 117 -26.55 20.20 -8.89
N ILE A 118 -27.87 20.05 -8.88
CA ILE A 118 -28.73 20.96 -8.13
C ILE A 118 -28.85 20.37 -6.71
N THR A 119 -28.22 21.02 -5.73
CA THR A 119 -28.39 20.66 -4.32
C THR A 119 -29.74 21.16 -3.83
N GLY A 120 -30.72 20.27 -3.74
CA GLY A 120 -32.01 20.54 -3.11
C GLY A 120 -32.01 20.20 -1.62
N TYR A 121 -33.14 20.46 -0.95
CA TYR A 121 -33.37 20.08 0.45
C TYR A 121 -33.47 18.55 0.66
N GLU A 122 -33.60 17.80 -0.43
CA GLU A 122 -33.56 16.34 -0.42
C GLU A 122 -32.12 15.82 -0.30
N SER A 123 -31.95 14.67 0.36
CA SER A 123 -30.64 14.08 0.68
C SER A 123 -29.81 13.63 -0.53
N PHE A 124 -30.39 13.57 -1.72
CA PHE A 124 -29.74 13.08 -2.94
C PHE A 124 -29.62 14.19 -4.00
N PRO A 125 -28.45 14.37 -4.62
CA PRO A 125 -28.26 15.36 -5.68
C PRO A 125 -29.09 15.00 -6.92
N LYS A 126 -29.89 15.98 -7.42
CA LYS A 126 -30.68 15.81 -8.63
C LYS A 126 -29.89 16.24 -9.86
N ARG A 127 -29.98 15.43 -10.91
CA ARG A 127 -29.36 15.66 -12.20
C ARG A 127 -30.45 15.92 -13.24
N PRO A 128 -30.54 17.12 -13.83
CA PRO A 128 -31.63 17.48 -14.74
C PRO A 128 -31.64 16.65 -16.03
N GLU A 129 -30.52 16.03 -16.40
CA GLU A 129 -30.39 15.18 -17.58
C GLU A 129 -30.96 13.77 -17.42
N TYR A 130 -31.31 13.35 -16.20
CA TYR A 130 -31.85 12.02 -15.93
C TYR A 130 -33.31 12.09 -15.52
N GLU A 131 -34.11 11.15 -16.04
CA GLU A 131 -35.49 10.93 -15.61
C GLU A 131 -35.52 10.38 -14.18
N ILE A 132 -36.36 10.99 -13.33
CA ILE A 132 -36.60 10.53 -11.95
C ILE A 132 -37.63 9.40 -11.94
N PHE A 133 -38.59 9.47 -12.87
CA PHE A 133 -39.62 8.45 -13.09
C PHE A 133 -39.49 7.92 -14.53
N PRO A 134 -39.42 6.58 -14.73
CA PRO A 134 -39.25 6.00 -16.05
C PRO A 134 -40.37 6.41 -17.02
N GLY A 135 -40.02 7.07 -18.12
CA GLY A 135 -40.97 7.49 -19.16
C GLY A 135 -41.63 8.85 -18.92
N GLU A 136 -41.26 9.58 -17.87
CA GLU A 136 -41.67 10.96 -17.64
C GLU A 136 -40.54 11.91 -18.07
N HIS A 137 -40.52 12.29 -19.35
CA HIS A 137 -39.66 13.37 -19.81
C HIS A 137 -40.18 14.68 -19.21
N SER A 138 -39.36 15.37 -18.40
CA SER A 138 -39.72 16.70 -17.91
C SER A 138 -39.65 17.71 -19.06
N ASP A 139 -40.72 17.80 -19.86
CA ASP A 139 -40.90 18.84 -20.88
C ASP A 139 -41.07 20.21 -20.19
N LYS A 140 -39.96 20.82 -19.79
CA LYS A 140 -39.93 22.25 -19.43
C LYS A 140 -39.56 23.06 -20.66
N GLY A 141 -40.51 23.10 -21.59
CA GLY A 141 -40.42 23.85 -22.84
C GLY A 141 -41.79 24.31 -23.35
N SER A 142 -42.72 24.68 -22.47
CA SER A 142 -43.98 25.32 -22.85
C SER A 142 -44.30 26.48 -21.92
N THR A 143 -43.70 27.63 -22.21
CA THR A 143 -44.27 28.94 -21.88
C THR A 143 -44.06 29.86 -23.08
N LYS A 144 -45.16 30.45 -23.50
CA LYS A 144 -45.45 31.30 -24.66
C LYS A 144 -44.38 32.33 -25.04
#